data_AF-A0AAW5JWF7-F1
#
_entry.id   AF-A0AAW5JWF7-F1
#
_cell.length_a   1.000
_cell.length_b   1.000
_cell.length_c   1.000
_cell.angle_alpha   90.00
_cell.angle_beta   90.00
_cell.angle_gamma   90.00
#
_symmetry.space_group_name_H-M   'P 1'
#
loop_
_entity.id
_entity.type
_entity.pdbx_description
1 polymer ?
#
loop_
_entity_poly.entity_id
_entity_poly.type
_entity_poly.pdbx_seq_one_letter_code
_entity_poly.pdbx_strand_id
1 'polypeptide(L)'
;MPPGLTALELETDRALLQQIYDQYEPRMYRVALQVLKSSALAEDAVHDAFLKLIKHFSEIRKISCKELEPFVVIIVKRTALDLLKQEKRLTSLEDG
;
A
#
# COMPACT_ATOMS: atom_id res chain seq x y z
N MET A 1 31.92 17.87 -8.77
CA MET A 1 30.48 17.57 -8.71
C MET A 1 30.14 17.45 -7.22
N PRO A 2 29.38 18.37 -6.61
CA PRO A 2 29.17 18.33 -5.17
C PRO A 2 28.20 17.18 -4.80
N PRO A 3 28.57 16.28 -3.88
CA PRO A 3 27.76 15.11 -3.47
C PRO A 3 26.58 15.45 -2.54
N GLY A 4 26.27 16.74 -2.33
CA GLY A 4 25.30 17.18 -1.32
C GLY A 4 23.83 17.09 -1.74
N LEU A 5 23.50 17.05 -3.03
CA LEU A 5 22.09 17.04 -3.46
C LEU A 5 21.43 15.67 -3.32
N THR A 6 22.16 14.57 -3.47
CA THR A 6 21.57 13.21 -3.50
C THR A 6 21.16 12.66 -2.14
N ALA A 7 21.79 13.10 -1.05
CA ALA A 7 21.48 12.61 0.30
C ALA A 7 20.13 13.16 0.82
N LEU A 8 19.92 14.47 0.63
CA LEU A 8 18.69 15.15 1.04
C LEU A 8 17.44 14.61 0.34
N GLU A 9 17.56 14.21 -0.93
CA GLU A 9 16.45 13.60 -1.65
C GLU A 9 16.05 12.25 -1.04
N LEU A 10 17.03 11.40 -0.70
CA LEU A 10 16.78 10.08 -0.13
C LEU A 10 16.22 10.14 1.31
N GLU A 11 16.62 11.14 2.09
CA GLU A 11 16.08 11.39 3.43
C GLU A 11 14.62 11.86 3.36
N THR A 12 14.32 12.77 2.41
CA THR A 12 12.95 13.23 2.15
C THR A 12 12.07 12.07 1.69
N ASP A 13 12.61 11.20 0.85
CA ASP A 13 11.96 9.99 0.36
C ASP A 13 11.52 9.07 1.51
N ARG A 14 12.45 8.72 2.42
CA ARG A 14 12.13 7.91 3.59
C ARG A 14 11.08 8.57 4.49
N ALA A 15 11.19 9.87 4.72
CA ALA A 15 10.24 10.59 5.57
C ALA A 15 8.82 10.57 5.01
N LEU A 16 8.69 10.75 3.69
CA LEU A 16 7.39 10.75 3.01
C LEU A 16 6.77 9.35 3.03
N LEU A 17 7.57 8.31 2.77
CA LEU A 17 7.15 6.91 2.85
C LEU A 17 6.69 6.56 4.27
N GLN A 18 7.43 7.02 5.28
CA GLN A 18 7.10 6.79 6.69
C GLN A 18 5.84 7.55 7.12
N GLN A 19 5.60 8.77 6.63
CA GLN A 19 4.35 9.49 6.86
C GLN A 19 3.15 8.76 6.24
N ILE A 20 3.30 8.29 4.99
CA ILE A 20 2.25 7.50 4.35
C ILE A 20 2.06 6.20 5.15
N TYR A 21 3.15 5.61 5.62
CA TYR A 21 3.09 4.40 6.42
C TYR A 21 2.23 4.61 7.66
N ASP A 22 2.62 5.57 8.50
CA ASP A 22 1.95 5.87 9.77
C ASP A 22 0.50 6.33 9.58
N GLN A 23 0.24 7.16 8.55
CA GLN A 23 -1.08 7.72 8.32
C GLN A 23 -2.06 6.72 7.71
N TYR A 24 -1.58 5.82 6.84
CA TYR A 24 -2.44 4.92 6.10
C TYR A 24 -2.44 3.49 6.67
N GLU A 25 -1.37 2.97 7.26
CA GLU A 25 -1.33 1.61 7.86
C GLU A 25 -2.58 1.29 8.70
N PRO A 26 -2.95 2.06 9.74
CA PRO A 26 -4.11 1.74 10.56
C PRO A 26 -5.44 1.87 9.80
N ARG A 27 -5.52 2.77 8.81
CA ARG A 27 -6.72 2.91 7.96
C ARG A 27 -6.84 1.77 6.97
N MET A 28 -5.73 1.39 6.33
CA MET A 28 -5.62 0.31 5.36
C MET A 28 -5.96 -1.03 6.03
N TYR A 29 -5.39 -1.28 7.21
CA TYR A 29 -5.68 -2.48 7.99
C TYR A 29 -7.15 -2.57 8.36
N ARG A 30 -7.76 -1.49 8.86
CA ARG A 30 -9.20 -1.48 9.19
C ARG A 30 -10.08 -1.69 7.97
N VAL A 31 -9.77 -1.06 6.84
CA VAL A 31 -10.52 -1.24 5.59
C VAL A 31 -10.36 -2.67 5.07
N ALA A 32 -9.13 -3.19 5.01
CA ALA A 32 -8.85 -4.56 4.58
C ALA A 32 -9.57 -5.58 5.48
N LEU A 33 -9.52 -5.38 6.81
CA LEU A 33 -10.22 -6.23 7.77
C LEU A 33 -11.74 -6.15 7.61
N GLN A 34 -12.32 -4.97 7.32
CA GLN A 34 -13.76 -4.86 7.05
C GLN A 34 -14.18 -5.55 5.74
N VAL A 35 -13.32 -5.51 4.71
CA VAL A 35 -13.58 -6.10 3.40
C VAL A 35 -13.39 -7.62 3.43
N LEU A 36 -12.24 -8.08 3.92
CA LEU A 36 -11.82 -9.48 3.91
C LEU A 36 -12.34 -10.27 5.11
N LYS A 37 -12.69 -9.58 6.22
CA LYS A 37 -13.16 -10.18 7.48
C LYS A 37 -12.23 -11.24 8.09
N SER A 38 -10.97 -11.29 7.65
CA SER A 38 -9.94 -12.19 8.15
C SER A 38 -8.67 -11.39 8.45
N SER A 39 -8.08 -11.61 9.63
CA SER A 39 -6.84 -10.91 10.02
C SER A 39 -5.69 -11.27 9.09
N ALA A 40 -5.55 -12.56 8.75
CA ALA A 40 -4.45 -13.04 7.90
C ALA A 40 -4.48 -12.36 6.52
N LEU A 41 -5.65 -12.32 5.89
CA LEU A 41 -5.82 -11.66 4.58
C LEU A 41 -5.68 -10.14 4.68
N ALA A 42 -6.14 -9.54 5.78
CA ALA A 42 -6.02 -8.10 5.99
C ALA A 42 -4.55 -7.69 6.13
N GLU A 43 -3.75 -8.46 6.89
CA GLU A 43 -2.31 -8.27 6.97
C GLU A 43 -1.65 -8.42 5.60
N ASP A 44 -1.99 -9.49 4.85
CA ASP A 44 -1.47 -9.72 3.51
C ASP A 44 -1.79 -8.57 2.54
N ALA A 45 -3.03 -8.06 2.61
CA ALA A 45 -3.47 -6.92 1.79
C ALA A 45 -2.69 -5.63 2.09
N VAL A 46 -2.45 -5.35 3.37
CA VAL A 46 -1.66 -4.19 3.79
C VAL A 46 -0.22 -4.36 3.37
N HIS A 47 0.36 -5.55 3.56
CA HIS A 47 1.74 -5.86 3.19
C HIS A 47 1.97 -5.71 1.69
N ASP A 48 1.12 -6.30 0.86
CA ASP A 48 1.24 -6.26 -0.60
C ASP A 48 1.00 -4.84 -1.15
N ALA A 49 0.07 -4.08 -0.54
CA ALA A 49 -0.08 -2.67 -0.85
C ALA A 49 1.16 -1.84 -0.48
N PHE A 50 1.81 -2.13 0.65
CA PHE A 50 3.08 -1.49 1.02
C PHE A 50 4.20 -1.81 0.04
N LEU A 51 4.34 -3.07 -0.36
CA LEU A 51 5.35 -3.48 -1.34
C LEU A 51 5.14 -2.77 -2.68
N LYS A 52 3.88 -2.64 -3.14
CA LYS A 52 3.53 -1.84 -4.31
C LYS A 52 3.88 -0.36 -4.12
N LEU A 53 3.62 0.18 -2.93
CA LEU A 53 3.95 1.56 -2.60
C LEU A 53 5.47 1.81 -2.69
N ILE A 54 6.28 0.91 -2.12
CA ILE A 54 7.75 0.98 -2.16
C ILE A 54 8.25 0.81 -3.60
N LYS A 55 7.66 -0.10 -4.38
CA LYS A 55 8.01 -0.30 -5.81
C LYS A 55 7.73 0.95 -6.65
N HIS A 56 6.58 1.57 -6.45
CA HIS A 56 6.20 2.80 -7.14
C HIS A 56 6.74 4.05 -6.46
N PHE A 57 7.49 3.92 -5.36
CA PHE A 57 7.93 5.06 -4.57
C PHE A 57 8.80 6.04 -5.38
N SER A 58 9.63 5.52 -6.28
CA SER A 58 10.43 6.35 -7.20
C SER A 58 9.57 7.19 -8.16
N GLU A 59 8.36 6.72 -8.49
CA GLU A 59 7.39 7.52 -9.24
C GLU A 59 6.66 8.46 -8.29
N ILE A 60 6.18 7.96 -7.15
CA ILE A 60 5.47 8.72 -6.12
C ILE A 60 6.26 9.97 -5.68
N ARG A 61 7.58 9.86 -5.50
CA ARG A 61 8.49 10.99 -5.24
C ARG A 61 8.39 12.09 -6.30
N LYS A 62 8.24 11.71 -7.57
CA LYS A 62 8.14 12.64 -8.70
C LYS A 62 6.77 13.30 -8.77
N ILE A 63 5.76 12.73 -8.13
CA ILE A 63 4.39 13.23 -8.12
C ILE A 63 4.20 14.06 -6.84
N SER A 64 3.51 15.21 -6.94
CA SER A 64 3.25 16.05 -5.77
C SER A 64 2.38 15.33 -4.73
N CYS A 65 2.58 15.65 -3.44
CA CYS A 65 1.85 15.08 -2.30
C CYS A 65 0.31 15.09 -2.46
N LYS A 66 -0.24 16.04 -3.25
CA LYS A 66 -1.67 16.11 -3.61
C LYS A 66 -2.19 14.95 -4.48
N GLU A 67 -1.36 14.39 -5.34
CA GLU A 67 -1.72 13.27 -6.23
C GLU A 67 -1.38 11.91 -5.61
N LEU A 68 -0.59 11.94 -4.54
CA LEU A 68 -0.11 10.77 -3.83
C LEU A 68 -1.22 10.13 -2.99
N GLU A 69 -2.02 10.96 -2.32
CA GLU A 69 -3.16 10.55 -1.49
C GLU A 69 -4.15 9.63 -2.24
N PRO A 70 -4.68 10.00 -3.43
CA PRO A 70 -5.55 9.09 -4.18
C PRO A 70 -4.81 7.85 -4.68
N PHE A 71 -3.52 7.94 -5.02
CA PHE A 71 -2.72 6.80 -5.51
C PHE A 71 -2.59 5.71 -4.45
N VAL A 72 -2.28 6.09 -3.20
CA VAL A 72 -2.19 5.21 -2.03
C VAL A 72 -3.53 4.50 -1.79
N VAL A 73 -4.63 5.25 -1.82
CA VAL A 73 -5.98 4.69 -1.61
C VAL A 73 -6.35 3.71 -2.74
N ILE A 74 -6.00 4.03 -3.99
CA ILE A 74 -6.27 3.16 -5.14
C ILE A 74 -5.51 1.84 -5.01
N ILE A 75 -4.23 1.87 -4.62
CA ILE A 75 -3.42 0.66 -4.46
C ILE A 75 -4.03 -0.25 -3.40
N VAL A 76 -4.33 0.26 -2.20
CA VAL A 76 -4.90 -0.59 -1.14
C VAL A 76 -6.25 -1.13 -1.52
N LYS A 77 -7.10 -0.31 -2.14
CA LYS A 77 -8.44 -0.75 -2.53
C LYS A 77 -8.38 -1.84 -3.60
N ARG A 78 -7.45 -1.73 -4.55
CA ARG A 78 -7.20 -2.79 -5.55
C ARG A 78 -6.69 -4.06 -4.90
N THR A 79 -5.68 -3.97 -4.04
CA THR A 79 -5.11 -5.15 -3.37
C THR A 79 -6.15 -5.86 -2.49
N ALA A 80 -6.91 -5.12 -1.68
CA ALA A 80 -7.97 -5.69 -0.86
C ALA A 80 -9.10 -6.35 -1.69
N LEU A 81 -9.46 -5.75 -2.83
CA LEU A 81 -10.44 -6.34 -3.76
C LEU A 81 -9.91 -7.61 -4.46
N ASP A 82 -8.63 -7.61 -4.83
CA ASP A 82 -8.00 -8.74 -5.51
C ASP A 82 -7.94 -9.96 -4.59
N LEU A 83 -7.49 -9.77 -3.34
CA LEU A 83 -7.51 -10.80 -2.30
C LEU A 83 -8.93 -11.29 -1.99
N LEU A 84 -9.91 -10.39 -1.90
CA LEU A 84 -11.31 -10.79 -1.67
C LEU A 84 -11.84 -11.66 -2.81
N LYS A 85 -11.47 -11.33 -4.06
CA LYS A 85 -11.85 -12.10 -5.23
C LYS A 85 -11.18 -13.46 -5.26
N GLN A 86 -9.91 -13.53 -4.85
CA GLN A 86 -9.14 -14.76 -4.77
C GLN A 86 -9.72 -15.71 -3.72
N GLU A 87 -10.02 -15.18 -2.54
CA GLU A 87 -10.68 -15.94 -1.45
C GLU A 87 -12.05 -16.46 -1.85
N LYS A 88 -12.93 -15.61 -2.39
CA LYS A 88 -14.23 -16.07 -2.90
C LYS A 88 -14.11 -17.18 -3.95
N ARG A 89 -13.02 -17.20 -4.72
CA ARG A 89 -12.76 -18.25 -5.70
C ARG A 89 -12.29 -19.53 -5.01
N LEU A 90 -11.39 -19.42 -4.03
CA LEU A 90 -10.90 -20.54 -3.21
C LEU A 90 -12.04 -21.21 -2.43
N THR A 91 -12.87 -20.42 -1.73
CA THR A 91 -13.99 -20.96 -0.93
C THR A 91 -15.06 -21.65 -1.79
N SER A 92 -15.12 -21.34 -3.09
CA SER A 92 -16.07 -21.96 -4.03
C SER A 92 -15.53 -23.24 -4.67
N LEU A 93 -14.28 -23.61 -4.41
CA LEU A 93 -13.60 -24.80 -4.94
C LEU A 93 -13.44 -25.91 -3.88
N GLU A 94 -13.73 -25.62 -2.61
CA GLU A 94 -13.70 -26.60 -1.52
C GLU A 94 -15.02 -27.38 -1.37
N ASP A 95 -16.03 -27.07 -2.18
CA ASP A 95 -17.29 -27.83 -2.29
C ASP A 95 -17.37 -28.44 -3.70
N GLY A 96 -16.66 -29.55 -3.91
CA GLY A 96 -16.60 -30.26 -5.20
C GLY A 96 -16.01 -31.66 -5.09
#